data_AF-A0A959Z436-F1
#
_entry.id   AF-A0A959Z436-F1
#
_cell.length_a   1.000
_cell.length_b   1.000
_cell.length_c   1.000
_cell.angle_alpha   90.00
_cell.angle_beta   90.00
_cell.angle_gamma   90.00
#
_symmetry.space_group_name_H-M   'P 1'
#
loop_
_entity.id
_entity.type
_entity.pdbx_description
1 polymer ?
#
loop_
_entity_poly.entity_id
_entity_poly.type
_entity_poly.pdbx_seq_one_letter_code
_entity_poly.pdbx_strand_id
1 'polypeptide(L)'
;MSGPLNHIELRKPMYPVSEAYAAYLEHHGRASELPLRYEDLLRWDGLMPQVDARGQETLWQTVLLHPAEMAELHERLVAIYQLLIADGRRVDYLTVASIDFCAYGNSQPFRIKILNQVNDNHDYYYIKKADASRLYGLELEHLLSPNKINYLFQGGTLVEEHIIG
;
A
#
# COMPACT_ATOMS: atom_id res chain seq x y z
N MET A 1 -0.08 -24.67 12.43
CA MET A 1 1.05 -25.25 11.67
C MET A 1 1.23 -24.36 10.44
N SER A 2 2.27 -23.53 10.41
CA SER A 2 2.62 -22.76 9.21
C SER A 2 3.16 -23.74 8.18
N GLY A 3 2.51 -23.88 7.03
CA GLY A 3 3.09 -24.60 5.90
C GLY A 3 4.43 -23.99 5.49
N PRO A 4 5.32 -24.74 4.83
CA PRO A 4 6.57 -24.18 4.31
C PRO A 4 6.22 -23.05 3.33
N LEU A 5 6.68 -21.84 3.61
CA LEU A 5 6.59 -20.71 2.69
C LEU A 5 7.25 -21.11 1.36
N ASN A 6 6.57 -20.90 0.23
CA ASN A 6 7.12 -21.18 -1.10
C ASN A 6 8.48 -20.46 -1.28
N HIS A 7 9.52 -21.21 -1.68
CA HIS A 7 10.86 -20.69 -1.89
C HIS A 7 10.93 -19.89 -3.20
N ILE A 8 11.30 -18.61 -3.13
CA ILE A 8 11.45 -17.75 -4.32
C ILE A 8 12.89 -17.83 -4.80
N GLU A 9 13.12 -18.40 -5.98
CA GLU A 9 14.47 -18.61 -6.54
C GLU A 9 15.11 -17.31 -7.08
N LEU A 10 14.29 -16.36 -7.54
CA LEU A 10 14.75 -15.10 -8.12
C LEU A 10 13.96 -13.94 -7.54
N ARG A 11 14.64 -13.08 -6.77
CA ARG A 11 14.10 -11.80 -6.31
C ARG A 11 14.86 -10.66 -6.98
N LYS A 12 14.11 -9.66 -7.44
CA LYS A 12 14.70 -8.41 -7.91
C LYS A 12 15.36 -7.71 -6.71
N PRO A 13 16.58 -7.16 -6.86
CA PRO A 13 17.18 -6.35 -5.80
C PRO A 13 16.35 -5.08 -5.57
N MET A 14 16.28 -4.64 -4.31
CA MET A 14 15.69 -3.35 -3.94
C MET A 14 16.68 -2.24 -4.25
N TYR A 15 16.28 -1.24 -5.02
CA TYR A 15 17.12 -0.10 -5.35
C TYR A 15 16.79 1.08 -4.43
N PRO A 16 17.77 1.63 -3.70
CA PRO A 16 17.52 2.77 -2.83
C PRO A 16 17.14 4.00 -3.66
N VAL A 17 16.22 4.80 -3.13
CA VAL A 17 15.91 6.13 -3.66
C VAL A 17 17.05 7.06 -3.28
N SER A 18 17.77 7.60 -4.27
CA SER A 18 18.85 8.55 -4.02
C SER A 18 18.30 9.90 -3.54
N GLU A 19 19.14 10.70 -2.86
CA GLU A 19 18.76 12.05 -2.43
C GLU A 19 18.32 12.93 -3.61
N ALA A 20 19.03 12.85 -4.73
CA ALA A 20 18.67 13.57 -5.95
C ALA A 20 17.29 13.15 -6.49
N TYR A 21 16.95 11.86 -6.42
CA TYR A 21 15.66 11.38 -6.87
C TYR A 21 14.53 11.74 -5.88
N ALA A 22 14.81 11.68 -4.57
CA ALA A 22 13.87 12.15 -3.56
C ALA A 22 13.55 13.65 -3.73
N ALA A 23 14.57 14.48 -3.99
CA ALA A 23 14.39 15.91 -4.27
C ALA A 23 13.58 16.16 -5.55
N TYR A 24 13.79 15.34 -6.58
CA TYR A 24 12.95 15.37 -7.79
C TYR A 24 11.48 15.07 -7.46
N LEU A 25 11.21 13.99 -6.71
CA LEU A 25 9.85 13.61 -6.31
C LEU A 25 9.18 14.72 -5.49
N GLU A 26 9.91 15.39 -4.60
CA GLU A 26 9.41 16.54 -3.86
C GLU A 26 9.07 17.72 -4.77
N HIS A 27 9.98 18.09 -5.67
CA HIS A 27 9.77 19.19 -6.62
C HIS A 27 8.54 18.97 -7.52
N HIS A 28 8.25 17.72 -7.87
CA HIS A 28 7.12 17.34 -8.71
C HIS A 28 5.84 17.00 -7.92
N GLY A 29 5.77 17.33 -6.62
CA GLY A 29 4.56 17.16 -5.81
C GLY A 29 4.22 15.69 -5.52
N ARG A 30 5.20 14.80 -5.57
CA ARG A 30 5.07 13.37 -5.25
C ARG A 30 5.43 13.05 -3.82
N ALA A 31 6.18 13.93 -3.16
CA ALA A 31 6.49 13.80 -1.74
C ALA A 31 5.37 14.40 -0.88
N SER A 32 4.95 13.68 0.14
CA SER A 32 4.00 14.16 1.15
C SER A 32 4.40 13.65 2.52
N GLU A 33 4.06 14.39 3.57
CA GLU A 33 4.08 13.84 4.92
C GLU A 33 2.96 12.80 5.02
N LEU A 34 3.34 11.54 5.30
CA LEU A 34 2.38 10.46 5.47
C LEU A 34 2.01 10.33 6.94
N PRO A 35 0.71 10.14 7.25
CA PRO A 35 0.25 9.80 8.59
C PRO A 35 0.92 8.56 9.17
N LEU A 36 1.41 7.64 8.32
CA LEU A 36 1.94 6.33 8.67
C LEU A 36 3.02 5.89 7.69
N ARG A 37 4.06 5.23 8.22
CA ARG A 37 5.15 4.63 7.43
C ARG A 37 4.93 3.13 7.24
N TYR A 38 5.58 2.54 6.23
CA TYR A 38 5.52 1.10 5.99
C TYR A 38 5.89 0.28 7.24
N GLU A 39 6.89 0.72 8.00
CA GLU A 39 7.38 -0.01 9.19
C GLU A 39 6.34 -0.08 10.30
N ASP A 40 5.42 0.89 10.38
CA ASP A 40 4.36 0.89 11.38
C ASP A 40 3.38 -0.29 11.15
N LEU A 41 3.20 -0.71 9.89
CA LEU A 41 2.34 -1.84 9.52
C LEU A 41 2.94 -3.21 9.83
N LEU A 42 4.21 -3.27 10.22
CA LEU A 42 4.86 -4.52 10.62
C LEU A 42 4.52 -4.95 12.05
N ARG A 43 3.81 -4.10 12.81
CA ARG A 43 3.37 -4.37 14.18
C ARG A 43 2.02 -5.07 14.19
N TRP A 44 2.00 -6.33 13.78
CA TRP A 44 0.80 -7.15 13.78
C TRP A 44 0.92 -8.34 14.74
N ASP A 45 -0.22 -8.83 15.22
CA ASP A 45 -0.31 -9.97 16.15
C ASP A 45 -0.32 -11.32 15.41
N GLY A 46 -0.85 -11.34 14.19
CA GLY A 46 -0.81 -12.52 13.34
C GLY A 46 -1.09 -12.25 11.87
N LEU A 47 -0.92 -13.29 11.06
CA LEU A 47 -1.30 -13.33 9.65
C LEU A 47 -2.22 -14.52 9.42
N MET A 48 -3.31 -14.31 8.69
CA MET A 48 -4.26 -15.35 8.33
C MET A 48 -4.31 -15.51 6.80
N PRO A 49 -4.00 -16.70 6.23
CA PRO A 49 -4.07 -16.92 4.79
C PRO A 49 -5.48 -16.64 4.23
N GLN A 50 -5.56 -15.92 3.12
CA GLN A 50 -6.81 -15.78 2.38
C GLN A 50 -6.98 -16.97 1.44
N VAL A 51 -8.20 -17.51 1.36
CA VAL A 51 -8.56 -18.58 0.42
C VAL A 51 -9.47 -18.03 -0.69
N ASP A 52 -9.30 -18.56 -1.90
CA ASP A 52 -10.16 -18.24 -3.03
C ASP A 52 -11.49 -19.01 -2.98
N ALA A 53 -12.35 -18.79 -3.98
CA ALA A 53 -13.65 -19.45 -4.09
C ALA A 53 -13.56 -20.99 -4.27
N ARG A 54 -12.38 -21.52 -4.58
CA ARG A 54 -12.09 -22.96 -4.72
C ARG A 54 -11.44 -23.53 -3.47
N GLY A 55 -11.28 -22.72 -2.41
CA GLY A 55 -10.64 -23.11 -1.16
C GLY A 55 -9.11 -23.18 -1.24
N GLN A 56 -8.49 -22.63 -2.29
CA GLN A 56 -7.03 -22.60 -2.43
C GLN A 56 -6.46 -21.34 -1.79
N GLU A 57 -5.32 -21.47 -1.11
CA GLU A 57 -4.63 -20.31 -0.53
C GLU A 57 -4.18 -19.35 -1.63
N THR A 58 -4.47 -18.07 -1.43
CA THR A 58 -3.96 -16.97 -2.25
C THR A 58 -2.57 -16.55 -1.75
N LEU A 59 -1.94 -15.61 -2.46
CA LEU A 59 -0.68 -14.99 -2.02
C LEU A 59 -0.86 -13.91 -0.94
N TRP A 60 -2.11 -13.60 -0.59
CA TRP A 60 -2.46 -12.57 0.39
C TRP A 60 -2.80 -13.19 1.74
N GLN A 61 -2.35 -12.52 2.80
CA GLN A 61 -2.62 -12.88 4.17
C GLN A 61 -3.26 -11.69 4.88
N THR A 62 -4.44 -11.87 5.48
CA THR A 62 -5.09 -10.84 6.28
C THR A 62 -4.25 -10.56 7.52
N VAL A 63 -3.99 -9.28 7.77
CA VAL A 63 -3.28 -8.79 8.95
C VAL A 63 -4.22 -8.78 10.16
N LEU A 64 -3.80 -9.44 11.24
CA LEU A 64 -4.50 -9.42 12.52
C LEU A 64 -3.84 -8.39 13.43
N LEU A 65 -4.62 -7.39 13.86
CA LEU A 65 -4.17 -6.28 14.69
C LEU A 65 -4.63 -6.44 16.13
N HIS A 66 -3.86 -5.86 17.05
CA HIS A 66 -4.32 -5.71 18.42
C HIS A 66 -5.53 -4.76 18.46
N PRO A 67 -6.64 -5.10 19.14
CA PRO A 67 -7.83 -4.25 19.20
C PRO A 67 -7.60 -2.81 19.70
N ALA A 68 -6.55 -2.59 20.50
CA ALA A 68 -6.20 -1.28 21.05
C ALA A 68 -5.56 -0.36 20.01
N GLU A 69 -4.87 -0.91 19.00
CA GLU A 69 -4.17 -0.16 17.95
C GLU A 69 -5.02 -0.04 16.68
N MET A 70 -6.03 -0.90 16.52
CA MET A 70 -6.85 -0.99 15.31
C MET A 70 -7.54 0.33 14.94
N ALA A 71 -8.15 1.00 15.91
CA ALA A 71 -8.89 2.24 15.66
C ALA A 71 -7.97 3.36 15.13
N GLU A 72 -6.86 3.61 15.81
CA GLU A 72 -5.87 4.62 15.41
C GLU A 72 -5.25 4.30 14.04
N LEU A 73 -4.89 3.02 13.81
CA LEU A 73 -4.32 2.61 12.54
C LEU A 73 -5.33 2.80 11.39
N HIS A 74 -6.59 2.44 11.60
CA HIS A 74 -7.63 2.61 10.58
C HIS A 74 -7.84 4.09 10.23
N GLU A 75 -7.86 4.99 11.22
CA GLU A 75 -7.94 6.44 10.98
C GLU A 75 -6.77 6.95 10.15
N ARG A 76 -5.54 6.53 10.48
CA ARG A 76 -4.32 6.91 9.73
C ARG A 76 -4.33 6.36 8.30
N LEU A 77 -4.85 5.16 8.09
CA LEU A 77 -4.99 4.54 6.76
C LEU A 77 -6.05 5.26 5.91
N VAL A 78 -7.20 5.62 6.48
CA VAL A 78 -8.20 6.45 5.79
C VAL A 78 -7.62 7.82 5.44
N ALA A 79 -6.84 8.43 6.34
CA ALA A 79 -6.16 9.70 6.07
C ALA A 79 -5.16 9.58 4.91
N ILE A 80 -4.38 8.49 4.81
CA ILE A 80 -3.52 8.21 3.66
C ILE A 80 -4.33 8.12 2.37
N TYR A 81 -5.44 7.39 2.37
CA TYR A 81 -6.29 7.26 1.19
C TYR A 81 -6.84 8.62 0.74
N GLN A 82 -7.32 9.45 1.68
CA GLN A 82 -7.78 10.80 1.37
C GLN A 82 -6.67 11.70 0.82
N LEU A 83 -5.44 11.58 1.33
CA LEU A 83 -4.28 12.26 0.76
C LEU A 83 -4.03 11.83 -0.69
N LEU A 84 -4.11 10.52 -0.94
CA LEU A 84 -3.83 9.92 -2.25
C LEU A 84 -4.84 10.33 -3.33
N ILE A 85 -6.14 10.32 -3.03
CA ILE A 85 -7.22 10.49 -4.03
C ILE A 85 -7.90 11.86 -4.02
N ALA A 86 -7.72 12.65 -2.96
CA ALA A 86 -8.46 13.90 -2.76
C ALA A 86 -7.57 15.06 -2.25
N ASP A 87 -6.24 14.93 -2.34
CA ASP A 87 -5.26 15.90 -1.82
C ASP A 87 -5.51 16.23 -0.34
N GLY A 88 -5.95 15.24 0.43
CA GLY A 88 -6.21 15.36 1.87
C GLY A 88 -7.59 15.90 2.23
N ARG A 89 -8.42 16.27 1.25
CA ARG A 89 -9.80 16.67 1.53
C ARG A 89 -10.57 15.52 2.15
N ARG A 90 -11.34 15.85 3.19
CA ARG A 90 -12.17 14.89 3.91
C ARG A 90 -13.23 14.31 2.98
N VAL A 91 -13.30 12.98 2.96
CA VAL A 91 -14.36 12.20 2.32
C VAL A 91 -15.04 11.42 3.44
N ASP A 92 -16.30 11.75 3.72
CA ASP A 92 -17.01 11.12 4.82
C ASP A 92 -17.36 9.66 4.53
N TYR A 93 -17.60 8.91 5.60
CA TYR A 93 -18.09 7.53 5.56
C TYR A 93 -17.12 6.54 4.89
N LEU A 94 -15.81 6.82 4.91
CA LEU A 94 -14.78 5.87 4.54
C LEU A 94 -14.33 5.05 5.74
N THR A 95 -14.12 3.75 5.53
CA THR A 95 -13.56 2.85 6.54
C THR A 95 -12.59 1.86 5.91
N VAL A 96 -11.64 1.36 6.69
CA VAL A 96 -10.78 0.23 6.29
C VAL A 96 -11.59 -1.06 6.45
N ALA A 97 -11.80 -1.76 5.34
CA ALA A 97 -12.49 -3.05 5.32
C ALA A 97 -11.53 -4.23 5.52
N SER A 98 -10.31 -4.15 4.99
CA SER A 98 -9.26 -5.15 5.21
C SER A 98 -7.88 -4.58 5.00
N ILE A 99 -6.90 -5.20 5.66
CA ILE A 99 -5.47 -4.95 5.52
C ILE A 99 -4.85 -6.30 5.20
N ASP A 100 -4.29 -6.44 4.00
CA ASP A 100 -3.72 -7.70 3.52
C ASP A 100 -2.23 -7.52 3.24
N PHE A 101 -1.42 -8.48 3.67
CA PHE A 101 0.02 -8.49 3.47
C PHE A 101 0.41 -9.58 2.46
N CYS A 102 1.32 -9.26 1.54
CA CYS A 102 1.89 -10.24 0.62
C CYS A 102 3.38 -10.46 0.93
N ALA A 103 3.69 -11.53 1.66
CA ALA A 103 5.06 -11.87 2.05
C ALA A 103 5.99 -12.21 0.85
N TYR A 104 5.38 -12.58 -0.28
CA TYR A 104 6.07 -13.04 -1.50
C TYR A 104 6.41 -11.91 -2.48
N GLY A 105 5.75 -10.75 -2.37
CA GLY A 105 6.05 -9.61 -3.23
C GLY A 105 7.46 -9.04 -2.94
N ASN A 106 8.17 -8.54 -3.95
CA ASN A 106 9.53 -8.01 -3.77
C ASN A 106 9.60 -6.91 -2.70
N SER A 107 8.64 -5.97 -2.72
CA SER A 107 8.52 -4.91 -1.70
C SER A 107 7.68 -5.31 -0.49
N GLN A 108 7.20 -6.55 -0.45
CA GLN A 108 6.28 -7.10 0.55
C GLN A 108 5.09 -6.16 0.82
N PRO A 109 4.25 -5.91 -0.20
CA PRO A 109 3.26 -4.84 -0.11
C PRO A 109 2.15 -5.17 0.89
N PHE A 110 1.64 -4.12 1.53
CA PHE A 110 0.32 -4.12 2.14
C PHE A 110 -0.70 -3.62 1.12
N ARG A 111 -1.84 -4.31 1.03
CA ARG A 111 -3.02 -3.88 0.29
C ARG A 111 -4.09 -3.49 1.29
N ILE A 112 -4.57 -2.27 1.17
CA ILE A 112 -5.59 -1.71 2.05
C ILE A 112 -6.88 -1.60 1.24
N LYS A 113 -7.96 -2.22 1.74
CA LYS A 113 -9.28 -2.08 1.16
C LYS A 113 -10.02 -0.97 1.87
N ILE A 114 -10.42 0.07 1.15
CA ILE A 114 -11.26 1.16 1.65
C ILE A 114 -12.68 0.93 1.17
N LEU A 115 -13.64 1.03 2.08
CA LEU A 115 -15.07 0.91 1.81
C LEU A 115 -15.75 2.24 2.07
N ASN A 116 -16.58 2.66 1.12
CA ASN A 116 -17.54 3.72 1.34
C ASN A 116 -18.84 3.13 1.90
N GLN A 117 -19.16 3.49 3.14
CA GLN A 117 -20.29 2.91 3.87
C GLN A 117 -21.67 3.35 3.34
N VAL A 118 -21.74 4.38 2.49
CA VAL A 118 -23.00 4.91 1.96
C VAL A 118 -23.46 4.15 0.72
N ASN A 119 -22.54 3.80 -0.18
CA ASN A 119 -22.85 3.17 -1.46
C ASN A 119 -22.26 1.76 -1.64
N ASP A 120 -21.56 1.24 -0.62
CA ASP A 120 -20.89 -0.07 -0.62
C ASP A 120 -19.80 -0.22 -1.71
N ASN A 121 -19.41 0.89 -2.35
CA ASN A 121 -18.27 0.89 -3.25
C ASN A 121 -16.98 0.74 -2.44
N HIS A 122 -16.02 0.03 -3.01
CA HIS A 122 -14.72 -0.14 -2.41
C HIS A 122 -13.61 0.14 -3.42
N ASP A 123 -12.46 0.53 -2.89
CA ASP A 123 -11.23 0.71 -3.64
C ASP A 123 -10.06 0.09 -2.88
N TYR A 124 -8.94 -0.08 -3.57
CA TYR A 124 -7.70 -0.55 -2.99
C TYR A 124 -6.59 0.47 -3.20
N TYR A 125 -5.68 0.53 -2.24
CA TYR A 125 -4.38 1.15 -2.44
C TYR A 125 -3.31 0.29 -1.75
N TYR A 126 -2.05 0.54 -2.10
CA TYR A 126 -0.94 -0.25 -1.62
C TYR A 126 0.06 0.61 -0.86
N ILE A 127 0.57 0.07 0.25
CA ILE A 127 1.70 0.63 0.99
C ILE A 127 2.87 -0.33 0.82
N LYS A 128 3.99 0.18 0.33
CA LYS A 128 5.16 -0.60 -0.08
C LYS A 128 6.42 0.00 0.50
N LYS A 129 7.45 -0.83 0.68
CA LYS A 129 8.82 -0.33 0.77
C LYS A 129 9.15 0.43 -0.51
N ALA A 130 9.70 1.62 -0.37
CA ALA A 130 10.12 2.43 -1.50
C ALA A 130 11.26 1.73 -2.25
N ASP A 131 11.11 1.66 -3.56
CA ASP A 131 12.07 1.10 -4.49
C ASP A 131 12.17 2.06 -5.67
N ALA A 132 13.37 2.56 -5.94
CA ALA A 132 13.60 3.57 -6.97
C ALA A 132 13.07 3.11 -8.33
N SER A 133 13.24 1.81 -8.64
CA SER A 133 12.78 1.28 -9.93
C SER A 133 11.26 1.16 -10.05
N ARG A 134 10.50 1.02 -8.95
CA ARG A 134 9.03 1.16 -9.00
C ARG A 134 8.60 2.60 -9.15
N LEU A 135 9.23 3.52 -8.42
CA LEU A 135 8.97 4.95 -8.52
C LEU A 135 9.25 5.48 -9.95
N TYR A 136 10.34 5.05 -10.58
CA TYR A 136 10.62 5.38 -11.98
C TYR A 136 9.56 4.81 -12.92
N GLY A 137 9.09 3.59 -12.65
CA GLY A 137 7.98 2.99 -13.39
C GLY A 137 6.71 3.83 -13.28
N LEU A 138 6.34 4.26 -12.07
CA LEU A 138 5.18 5.11 -11.82
C LEU A 138 5.29 6.46 -12.54
N GLU A 139 6.45 7.11 -12.51
CA GLU A 139 6.67 8.36 -13.24
C GLU A 139 6.58 8.17 -14.75
N LEU A 140 7.16 7.08 -15.27
CA LEU A 140 7.08 6.77 -16.69
C LEU A 140 5.63 6.50 -17.12
N GLU A 141 4.91 5.66 -16.36
CA GLU A 141 3.51 5.38 -16.60
C GLU A 141 2.67 6.67 -16.52
N HIS A 142 2.94 7.56 -15.56
CA HIS A 142 2.24 8.85 -15.43
C HIS A 142 2.50 9.79 -16.62
N LEU A 143 3.72 9.79 -17.16
CA LEU A 143 4.08 10.62 -18.32
C LEU A 143 3.51 10.09 -19.64
N LEU A 144 3.33 8.77 -19.75
CA LEU A 144 2.91 8.11 -21.00
C LEU A 144 1.41 7.80 -21.04
N SER A 145 0.75 7.68 -19.89
CA SER A 145 -0.67 7.35 -19.79
C SER A 145 -1.56 8.59 -19.91
N PRO A 146 -2.73 8.50 -20.57
CA PRO A 146 -3.74 9.55 -20.51
C PRO A 146 -4.39 9.65 -19.11
N ASN A 147 -4.32 8.56 -18.33
CA ASN A 147 -4.83 8.53 -16.97
C ASN A 147 -3.75 8.97 -15.99
N LYS A 148 -4.10 9.88 -15.09
CA LYS A 148 -3.23 10.28 -13.99
C LYS A 148 -3.04 9.09 -13.05
N ILE A 149 -1.79 8.84 -12.72
CA ILE A 149 -1.41 7.87 -11.68
C ILE A 149 -1.18 8.63 -10.38
N ASN A 150 -1.89 8.23 -9.33
CA ASN A 150 -1.74 8.77 -7.98
C ASN A 150 -0.83 7.87 -7.15
N TYR A 151 0.22 8.49 -6.61
CA TYR A 151 1.10 7.85 -5.65
C TYR A 151 1.76 8.93 -4.77
N LEU A 152 2.13 8.54 -3.56
CA LEU A 152 2.81 9.38 -2.57
C LEU A 152 4.11 8.70 -2.12
N PHE A 153 5.13 9.50 -1.90
CA PHE A 153 6.43 9.04 -1.45
C PHE A 153 6.84 9.78 -0.16
N GLN A 154 7.35 9.03 0.83
CA GLN A 154 8.02 9.62 1.98
C GLN A 154 9.13 8.70 2.50
N GLY A 155 10.38 9.10 2.27
CA GLY A 155 11.56 8.38 2.75
C GLY A 155 11.62 6.93 2.26
N GLY A 156 11.29 5.97 3.12
CA GLY A 156 11.26 4.54 2.80
C GLY A 156 9.88 3.99 2.41
N THR A 157 8.85 4.83 2.37
CA THR A 157 7.45 4.42 2.13
C THR A 157 6.95 4.93 0.79
N LEU A 158 6.38 4.02 0.00
CA LEU A 158 5.62 4.32 -1.22
C LEU A 158 4.15 3.95 -0.97
N VAL A 159 3.25 4.89 -1.21
CA VAL A 159 1.81 4.66 -1.29
C VAL A 159 1.40 4.80 -2.75
N GLU A 160 0.73 3.82 -3.33
CA GLU A 160 0.22 3.91 -4.71
C GLU A 160 -1.23 3.44 -4.79
N GLU A 161 -2.00 4.06 -5.67
CA GLU A 161 -3.36 3.63 -5.95
C GLU A 161 -3.39 2.24 -6.62
N HIS A 162 -4.54 1.60 -6.59
CA HIS A 162 -4.74 0.41 -7.39
C HIS A 162 -4.89 0.78 -8.87
N ILE A 163 -3.88 0.39 -9.66
CA ILE A 163 -3.93 0.52 -11.11
C ILE A 163 -4.68 -0.70 -11.67
N ILE A 164 -5.87 -0.46 -12.22
CA ILE A 164 -6.66 -1.48 -12.91
C ILE A 164 -5.90 -1.89 -14.18
N GLY A 165 -5.66 -3.19 -14.33
CA GLY A 165 -5.04 -3.81 -15.51
C GLY A 165 -6.03 -4.67 -16.28
#